data_AF-A0A1B8PH83-F1
#
_entry.id   AF-A0A1B8PH83-F1
#
_cell.length_a   1.000
_cell.length_b   1.000
_cell.length_c   1.000
_cell.angle_alpha   90.00
_cell.angle_beta   90.00
_cell.angle_gamma   90.00
#
_symmetry.space_group_name_H-M   'P 1'
#
loop_
_entity.id
_entity.type
_entity.pdbx_description
1 polymer ?
#
loop_
_entity_poly.entity_id
_entity_poly.type
_entity_poly.pdbx_seq_one_letter_code
_entity_poly.pdbx_strand_id
1 'polypeptide(L)'
;MALINCPECNNQVSDQAFKCPSCGKQLRKPKRTFMGKVFKWLFILFNLFMVYSLFTGLGGGAEVINSAATDAEKAGAAIGTGLGLSMILGLWVIGDIILGLFVLFTRPKS
;
A
#
# COMPACT_ATOMS: atom_id res chain seq x y z
N MET A 1 -1.03 -35.72 6.38
CA MET A 1 -1.35 -35.35 7.76
C MET A 1 -0.42 -36.16 8.65
N ALA A 2 0.75 -35.61 8.95
CA ALA A 2 1.63 -36.19 9.95
C ALA A 2 1.30 -35.55 11.31
N LEU A 3 1.30 -36.33 12.38
CA LEU A 3 1.26 -35.80 13.72
C LEU A 3 2.68 -35.39 14.11
N ILE A 4 2.84 -34.15 14.55
CA ILE A 4 4.08 -33.63 15.14
C ILE A 4 3.85 -33.41 16.63
N ASN A 5 4.90 -33.57 17.44
CA ASN A 5 4.81 -33.22 18.85
C ASN A 5 4.97 -31.71 19.02
N CYS A 6 4.06 -31.10 19.77
CA CYS A 6 4.17 -29.70 20.13
C CYS A 6 5.47 -29.47 20.94
N PRO A 7 6.34 -28.52 20.55
CA PRO A 7 7.61 -28.27 21.24
C PRO A 7 7.47 -27.64 22.64
N GLU A 8 6.25 -27.38 23.11
CA GLU A 8 6.01 -26.92 24.49
C GLU A 8 5.29 -27.96 25.35
N CYS A 9 4.13 -28.45 24.91
CA CYS A 9 3.31 -29.35 25.72
C CYS A 9 3.45 -30.83 25.33
N ASN A 10 4.29 -31.16 24.33
CA ASN A 10 4.52 -32.50 23.81
C ASN A 10 3.28 -33.24 23.27
N ASN A 11 2.10 -32.60 23.24
CA ASN A 11 0.90 -33.18 22.64
C ASN A 11 1.05 -33.36 21.14
N GLN A 12 0.53 -34.48 20.63
CA GLN A 12 0.46 -34.77 19.21
C GLN A 12 -0.55 -33.85 18.54
N VAL A 13 -0.08 -33.06 17.58
CA VAL A 13 -0.88 -32.07 16.84
C VAL A 13 -0.63 -32.23 15.34
N SER A 14 -1.62 -31.90 14.51
CA SER A 14 -1.42 -31.94 13.06
C SER A 14 -0.31 -30.98 12.63
N ASP A 15 0.54 -31.45 11.71
CA ASP A 15 1.53 -30.67 10.97
C ASP A 15 0.96 -29.45 10.24
N GLN A 16 -0.36 -29.39 10.02
CA GLN A 16 -1.04 -28.27 9.37
C GLN A 16 -1.64 -27.25 10.34
N ALA A 17 -1.63 -27.51 11.66
CA ALA A 17 -2.23 -26.63 12.65
C ALA A 17 -1.45 -25.30 12.78
N PHE A 18 -2.15 -24.16 12.78
CA PHE A 18 -1.52 -22.84 13.02
C PHE A 18 -1.20 -22.61 14.50
N LYS A 19 -2.02 -23.16 15.40
CA LYS A 19 -1.86 -23.10 16.86
C LYS A 19 -2.08 -24.48 17.47
N CYS A 20 -1.37 -24.78 18.55
CA CYS A 20 -1.64 -25.97 19.34
C CYS A 20 -2.98 -25.80 20.08
N PRO A 21 -3.94 -26.74 19.98
CA PRO A 21 -5.21 -26.65 20.68
C PRO A 21 -5.08 -26.86 22.21
N SER A 22 -4.00 -27.47 22.68
CA SER A 22 -3.79 -27.73 24.12
C SER A 22 -3.07 -26.62 24.86
N CYS A 23 -2.00 -26.04 24.29
CA CYS A 23 -1.23 -24.98 24.97
C CYS A 23 -1.34 -23.60 24.30
N GLY A 24 -1.96 -23.49 23.12
CA GLY A 24 -2.12 -22.22 22.41
C GLY A 24 -0.88 -21.73 21.64
N LYS A 25 0.27 -22.42 21.72
CA LYS A 25 1.49 -22.03 21.01
C LYS A 25 1.26 -21.95 19.50
N GLN A 26 1.67 -20.84 18.87
CA GLN A 26 1.68 -20.73 17.40
C GLN A 26 2.74 -21.66 16.81
N LEU A 27 2.28 -22.64 16.02
CA LEU A 27 3.14 -23.63 15.35
C LEU A 27 3.51 -23.16 13.94
N ARG A 28 2.66 -22.35 13.29
CA ARG A 28 2.90 -21.81 11.95
C ARG A 28 2.47 -20.37 11.84
N LYS A 29 3.30 -19.55 11.20
CA LYS A 29 2.93 -18.19 10.82
C LYS A 29 2.05 -18.23 9.57
N PRO A 30 0.87 -17.59 9.56
CA PRO A 30 0.04 -17.51 8.37
C PRO A 30 0.75 -16.69 7.30
N LYS A 31 0.95 -17.27 6.11
CA LYS A 31 1.58 -16.61 4.97
C LYS A 31 0.49 -15.97 4.09
N ARG A 32 0.78 -14.81 3.49
CA ARG A 32 -0.13 -14.21 2.50
C ARG A 32 -0.28 -15.13 1.30
N THR A 33 -1.51 -15.19 0.78
CA THR A 33 -1.80 -15.85 -0.50
C THR A 33 -1.10 -15.14 -1.65
N PHE A 34 -0.98 -15.81 -2.80
CA PHE A 34 -0.40 -15.21 -4.01
C PHE A 34 -1.11 -13.89 -4.37
N MET A 35 -2.45 -13.91 -4.40
CA MET A 35 -3.27 -12.72 -4.66
C MET A 35 -3.00 -11.57 -3.67
N GLY A 36 -2.82 -11.88 -2.38
CA GLY A 36 -2.47 -10.88 -1.37
C GLY A 36 -1.06 -10.31 -1.47
N LYS A 37 -0.15 -10.97 -2.21
CA LYS A 37 1.16 -10.40 -2.57
C LYS A 37 1.04 -9.47 -3.76
N VAL A 38 0.24 -9.83 -4.77
CA VAL A 38 -0.02 -9.00 -5.97
C VAL A 38 -0.62 -7.66 -5.57
N PHE A 39 -1.71 -7.64 -4.81
CA PHE A 39 -2.32 -6.38 -4.35
C PHE A 39 -1.39 -5.54 -3.47
N LYS A 40 -0.53 -6.17 -2.67
CA LYS A 40 0.49 -5.45 -1.88
C LYS A 40 1.47 -4.71 -2.78
N TRP A 41 1.99 -5.40 -3.80
CA TRP A 41 2.94 -4.83 -4.73
C TRP A 41 2.29 -3.74 -5.58
N LEU A 42 1.06 -3.95 -6.03
CA LEU A 42 0.28 -2.95 -6.75
C LEU A 42 0.08 -1.68 -5.90
N PHE A 43 -0.30 -1.82 -4.63
CA PHE A 43 -0.47 -0.69 -3.71
C PHE A 43 0.83 0.11 -3.51
N ILE A 44 1.97 -0.59 -3.36
CA ILE A 44 3.28 0.05 -3.23
C ILE A 44 3.66 0.79 -4.52
N LEU A 45 3.49 0.15 -5.67
CA LEU A 45 3.83 0.74 -6.97
C LEU A 45 2.95 1.96 -7.26
N PHE A 46 1.65 1.89 -6.98
CA PHE A 46 0.73 3.02 -7.09
C PHE A 46 1.18 4.18 -6.20
N ASN A 47 1.50 3.95 -4.93
CA ASN A 47 1.98 5.00 -4.04
C ASN A 47 3.28 5.64 -4.53
N LEU A 48 4.24 4.84 -4.99
CA LEU A 48 5.48 5.37 -5.55
C LEU A 48 5.23 6.21 -6.80
N PHE A 49 4.32 5.77 -7.67
CA PHE A 49 3.91 6.53 -8.84
C PHE A 49 3.28 7.87 -8.46
N MET A 50 2.36 7.88 -7.49
CA MET A 50 1.70 9.11 -7.04
C MET A 50 2.70 10.10 -6.40
N VAL A 51 3.62 9.60 -5.58
CA VAL A 51 4.72 10.41 -5.02
C VAL A 51 5.55 11.02 -6.14
N TYR A 52 5.94 10.22 -7.14
CA TYR A 52 6.69 10.71 -8.30
C TYR A 52 5.93 11.80 -9.07
N SER A 53 4.64 11.56 -9.38
CA SER A 53 3.80 12.55 -10.06
C SER A 53 3.61 13.85 -9.27
N LEU A 54 3.58 13.77 -7.94
CA LEU A 54 3.51 14.95 -7.08
C LEU A 54 4.78 15.79 -7.22
N PHE A 55 5.96 15.16 -7.15
CA PHE A 55 7.24 15.86 -7.27
C PHE A 55 7.46 16.45 -8.66
N THR A 56 7.11 15.72 -9.72
CA THR A 56 7.21 16.24 -11.09
C THR A 56 6.22 17.39 -11.35
N GLY A 57 4.99 17.28 -10.85
CA GLY A 57 3.98 18.34 -10.96
C GLY A 57 4.38 19.61 -10.21
N LEU A 58 4.93 19.48 -8.99
CA LEU A 58 5.45 20.61 -8.22
C LEU A 58 6.68 21.25 -8.89
N GLY A 59 7.65 20.43 -9.31
CA GLY A 59 8.88 20.90 -9.93
C GLY A 59 8.63 21.66 -11.23
N GLY A 60 7.89 21.05 -12.17
CA GLY A 60 7.55 21.68 -13.44
C GLY A 60 6.67 22.92 -13.28
N GLY A 61 5.71 22.90 -12.33
CA GLY A 61 4.90 24.07 -12.02
C GLY A 61 5.73 25.25 -11.50
N ALA A 62 6.67 24.99 -10.60
CA ALA A 62 7.56 26.01 -10.07
C ALA A 62 8.46 26.62 -11.15
N GLU A 63 9.01 25.82 -12.07
CA GLU A 63 9.84 26.31 -13.17
C GLU A 63 9.08 27.26 -14.09
N VAL A 64 7.82 26.94 -14.43
CA VAL A 64 6.97 27.80 -15.28
C VAL A 64 6.63 29.11 -14.56
N ILE A 65 6.32 29.06 -13.26
CA ILE A 65 6.04 30.27 -12.46
C ILE A 65 7.27 31.20 -12.39
N ASN A 66 8.48 30.64 -12.28
CA ASN A 66 9.71 31.42 -12.19
C ASN A 66 10.16 31.97 -13.56
N SER A 67 9.81 31.29 -14.66
CA SER A 67 10.24 31.68 -16.01
C SER A 67 9.18 32.48 -16.78
N ALA A 68 8.00 32.70 -16.20
CA ALA A 68 6.89 33.41 -16.83
C ALA A 68 7.26 34.88 -17.15
N ALA A 69 6.94 35.32 -18.38
CA ALA A 69 7.27 36.67 -18.85
C ALA A 69 6.20 37.71 -18.49
N THR A 70 4.98 37.25 -18.18
CA THR A 70 3.84 38.12 -17.88
C THR A 70 3.11 37.68 -16.60
N ASP A 71 2.45 38.63 -15.95
CA ASP A 71 1.67 38.35 -14.74
C ASP A 71 0.50 37.39 -14.99
N ALA A 72 -0.11 37.46 -16.18
CA ALA A 72 -1.19 36.55 -16.58
C ALA A 72 -0.69 35.09 -16.70
N GLU A 73 0.50 34.90 -17.26
CA GLU A 73 1.12 33.58 -17.43
C GLU A 73 1.53 32.99 -16.07
N LYS A 74 2.09 33.82 -15.18
CA LYS A 74 2.42 33.45 -13.80
C LYS A 74 1.19 33.06 -12.98
N ALA A 75 0.11 33.84 -13.08
CA ALA A 75 -1.16 33.55 -12.42
C ALA A 75 -1.77 32.25 -12.97
N GLY A 76 -1.77 32.06 -14.29
CA GLY A 76 -2.23 30.83 -14.93
C GLY A 76 -1.45 29.60 -14.49
N ALA A 77 -0.12 29.69 -14.42
CA ALA A 77 0.73 28.60 -13.94
C ALA A 77 0.47 28.27 -12.46
N ALA A 78 0.37 29.28 -11.60
CA ALA A 78 0.07 29.07 -10.18
C ALA A 78 -1.28 28.38 -9.95
N ILE A 79 -2.33 28.83 -10.66
CA ILE A 79 -3.67 28.23 -10.59
C ILE A 79 -3.63 26.81 -11.17
N GLY A 80 -2.99 26.61 -12.32
CA GLY A 80 -2.87 25.32 -12.98
C GLY A 80 -2.16 24.28 -12.11
N THR A 81 -1.05 24.67 -11.47
CA THR A 81 -0.34 23.82 -10.51
C THR A 81 -1.23 23.51 -9.30
N GLY A 82 -1.92 24.49 -8.73
CA GLY A 82 -2.85 24.27 -7.61
C GLY A 82 -3.96 23.27 -7.94
N LEU A 83 -4.60 23.41 -9.09
CA LEU A 83 -5.64 22.50 -9.57
C LEU A 83 -5.06 21.10 -9.83
N GLY A 84 -3.92 21.01 -10.51
CA GLY A 84 -3.24 19.75 -10.79
C GLY A 84 -2.88 18.99 -9.51
N LEU A 85 -2.33 19.68 -8.51
CA LEU A 85 -2.02 19.09 -7.20
C LEU A 85 -3.28 18.62 -6.48
N SER A 86 -4.34 19.43 -6.49
CA SER A 86 -5.61 19.06 -5.85
C SER A 86 -6.22 17.80 -6.47
N MET A 87 -6.12 17.66 -7.80
CA MET A 87 -6.60 16.49 -8.54
C MET A 87 -5.73 15.25 -8.23
N ILE A 88 -4.41 15.39 -8.24
CA ILE A 88 -3.47 14.31 -7.91
C ILE A 88 -3.72 13.79 -6.49
N LEU A 89 -3.82 14.70 -5.51
CA LEU A 89 -4.07 14.32 -4.12
C LEU A 89 -5.43 13.64 -3.95
N GLY A 90 -6.48 14.12 -4.63
CA GLY A 90 -7.79 13.49 -4.62
C GLY A 90 -7.76 12.06 -5.18
N LEU A 91 -7.13 11.85 -6.34
CA LEU A 91 -6.95 10.52 -6.93
C LEU A 91 -6.09 9.61 -6.05
N TRP A 92 -5.07 10.17 -5.37
CA TRP A 92 -4.21 9.43 -4.47
C TRP A 92 -5.00 8.88 -3.29
N VAL A 93 -5.76 9.73 -2.59
CA VAL A 93 -6.58 9.33 -1.44
C VAL A 93 -7.58 8.24 -1.84
N ILE A 94 -8.30 8.43 -2.95
CA ILE A 94 -9.28 7.44 -3.43
C ILE A 94 -8.60 6.12 -3.79
N GLY A 95 -7.48 6.18 -4.52
CA GLY A 95 -6.72 4.99 -4.90
C GLY A 95 -6.19 4.23 -3.67
N ASP A 96 -5.72 4.95 -2.66
CA ASP A 96 -5.22 4.36 -1.41
C ASP A 96 -6.33 3.70 -0.59
N ILE A 97 -7.52 4.31 -0.54
CA ILE A 97 -8.68 3.71 0.13
C ILE A 97 -9.06 2.40 -0.56
N ILE A 98 -9.19 2.41 -1.90
CA ILE A 98 -9.61 1.23 -2.67
C ILE A 98 -8.57 0.12 -2.57
N LEU A 99 -7.33 0.38 -2.97
CA LEU A 99 -6.25 -0.61 -2.97
C LEU A 99 -5.87 -1.04 -1.54
N GLY A 100 -5.87 -0.10 -0.59
CA GLY A 100 -5.63 -0.38 0.82
C GLY A 100 -6.65 -1.34 1.43
N LEU A 101 -7.92 -1.19 1.06
CA LEU A 101 -8.98 -2.11 1.48
C LEU A 101 -8.75 -3.52 0.92
N PHE A 102 -8.39 -3.66 -0.36
CA PHE A 102 -8.03 -4.95 -0.94
C PHE A 102 -6.80 -5.58 -0.28
N VAL A 103 -5.80 -4.78 0.08
CA VAL A 103 -4.62 -5.24 0.84
C VAL A 103 -5.00 -5.74 2.24
N LEU A 104 -5.97 -5.09 2.89
CA LEU A 104 -6.49 -5.49 4.20
C LEU A 104 -7.29 -6.80 4.11
N PHE A 105 -8.18 -6.93 3.12
CA PHE A 105 -8.97 -8.15 2.93
C PHE A 105 -8.15 -9.36 2.51
N THR A 106 -7.00 -9.15 1.86
CA THR A 106 -6.06 -10.22 1.48
C THR A 106 -4.98 -10.51 2.54
N ARG A 107 -5.10 -9.93 3.74
CA ARG A 107 -4.22 -10.21 4.87
C ARG A 107 -4.34 -11.68 5.32
N PRO A 108 -3.25 -12.35 5.77
CA PRO A 108 -3.33 -13.71 6.27
C PRO A 108 -4.20 -13.73 7.52
N LYS A 109 -5.24 -14.55 7.53
CA LYS A 109 -6.02 -14.85 8.73
C LYS A 109 -5.25 -15.89 9.56
N SER A 110 -5.11 -15.64 10.86
CA SER A 110 -4.41 -16.49 11.83
C SER A 110 -5.36 -17.43 12.55
#